data_AF-E0UFQ3-F1
#
_entry.id   AF-E0UFQ3-F1
#
_cell.length_a   1.000
_cell.length_b   1.000
_cell.length_c   1.000
_cell.angle_alpha   90.00
_cell.angle_beta   90.00
_cell.angle_gamma   90.00
#
_symmetry.space_group_name_H-M   'P 1'
#
loop_
_entity.id
_entity.type
_entity.pdbx_description
1 polymer ?
#
loop_
_entity_poly.entity_id
_entity_poly.type
_entity_poly.pdbx_seq_one_letter_code
_entity_poly.pdbx_strand_id
1 'polypeptide(L)'
;MQSINLNKGIKLILLGLSLQIAPLIVWGVISKLLNLSNISGFQSLIVGFFALLTLILIIAGYVISIRGCGIQAKIKGYPFFVGVVLGLLSFLGISILVLLHPKENSPLLNSVRMSDNPFQNINLLRWFLALYSSAIISALGILFIGKIFNIDFLLDKVNPDQPDYNLVTFICLLIFIFWVFKDLKICGFNLQSINYILGFQNLRHQDFNLALVVSFFYFLFAGWVRIIFYYLSWYFPNYIENILNEPSQDLVSNPFLNFIIQDLIINNLLISIYLGLIAQKIANKFGIIKGTLITSLLFLPILFSSPSYIIGLIGLLLLTLLYYKTKTLMVPILIEILIGLFFITYSQSDPVSIYLAKSNILIDEYQKLVESQIGITWLRIAISTPFIIYFIYKNFPKQNQVLPYFANKAKAENNGNL
;
A
#
# COMPACT_ATOMS: atom_id res chain seq x y z
N MET A 1 -19.23 -11.37 -32.85
CA MET A 1 -19.08 -11.21 -31.39
C MET A 1 -18.07 -10.10 -31.12
N GLN A 2 -18.51 -8.95 -30.59
CA GLN A 2 -17.58 -7.89 -30.18
C GLN A 2 -16.72 -8.41 -29.03
N SER A 3 -15.40 -8.27 -29.12
CA SER A 3 -14.48 -8.51 -28.00
C SER A 3 -14.87 -7.58 -26.87
N ILE A 4 -15.65 -8.08 -25.91
CA ILE A 4 -15.99 -7.32 -24.71
C ILE A 4 -14.67 -7.02 -24.02
N ASN A 5 -14.26 -5.76 -24.04
CA ASN A 5 -13.09 -5.32 -23.30
C ASN A 5 -13.39 -5.55 -21.81
N LEU A 6 -12.85 -6.63 -21.25
CA LEU A 6 -13.09 -7.12 -19.89
C LEU A 6 -12.79 -6.06 -18.82
N ASN A 7 -12.01 -5.04 -19.18
CA ASN A 7 -11.63 -3.94 -18.30
C ASN A 7 -12.49 -2.68 -18.47
N LYS A 8 -13.40 -2.63 -19.44
CA LYS A 8 -14.19 -1.43 -19.74
C LYS A 8 -15.05 -0.98 -18.55
N GLY A 9 -15.70 -1.93 -17.87
CA GLY A 9 -16.50 -1.65 -16.68
C GLY A 9 -15.66 -1.02 -15.57
N ILE A 10 -14.59 -1.69 -15.17
CA ILE A 10 -13.65 -1.21 -14.13
C ILE A 10 -13.03 0.14 -14.47
N LYS A 11 -12.60 0.36 -15.73
CA LYS A 11 -12.03 1.66 -16.16
C LYS A 11 -13.04 2.80 -16.02
N LEU A 12 -14.31 2.56 -16.36
CA LEU A 12 -15.36 3.56 -16.19
C LEU A 12 -15.64 3.83 -14.71
N ILE A 13 -15.66 2.79 -13.86
CA ILE A 13 -15.81 2.97 -12.41
C ILE A 13 -14.67 3.85 -11.88
N LEU A 14 -13.42 3.52 -12.20
CA LEU A 14 -12.25 4.30 -11.76
C LEU A 14 -12.25 5.73 -12.29
N LEU A 15 -12.63 5.93 -13.56
CA LEU A 15 -12.78 7.27 -14.14
C LEU A 15 -13.86 8.07 -13.37
N GLY A 16 -15.01 7.45 -13.12
CA GLY A 16 -16.09 8.05 -12.35
C GLY A 16 -15.66 8.44 -10.94
N LEU A 17 -14.95 7.55 -10.24
CA LEU A 17 -14.37 7.81 -8.92
C LEU A 17 -13.33 8.94 -8.95
N SER A 18 -12.46 8.97 -9.96
CA SER A 18 -11.44 10.03 -10.10
C SER A 18 -12.07 11.41 -10.30
N LEU A 19 -13.17 11.50 -11.07
CA LEU A 19 -13.93 12.72 -11.29
C LEU A 19 -14.71 13.16 -10.05
N GLN A 20 -15.04 12.24 -9.14
CA GLN A 20 -15.66 12.59 -7.86
C GLN A 20 -14.63 13.04 -6.82
N ILE A 21 -13.52 12.30 -6.69
CA ILE A 21 -12.56 12.49 -5.59
C ILE A 21 -11.54 13.60 -5.89
N ALA A 22 -10.99 13.67 -7.11
CA ALA A 22 -9.95 14.65 -7.42
C ALA A 22 -10.43 16.11 -7.24
N PRO A 23 -11.63 16.50 -7.68
CA PRO A 23 -12.13 17.85 -7.43
C PRO A 23 -12.33 18.16 -5.95
N LEU A 24 -12.74 17.17 -5.14
CA LEU A 24 -12.86 17.34 -3.69
C LEU A 24 -11.50 17.56 -3.02
N ILE A 25 -10.45 16.84 -3.45
CA ILE A 25 -9.09 17.05 -2.96
C ILE A 25 -8.60 18.45 -3.32
N VAL A 26 -8.75 18.84 -4.59
CA VAL A 26 -8.35 20.17 -5.07
C VAL A 26 -9.12 21.26 -4.31
N TRP A 27 -10.42 21.08 -4.12
CA TRP A 27 -11.24 21.99 -3.33
C TRP A 27 -10.78 22.09 -1.87
N GLY A 28 -10.44 20.97 -1.22
CA GLY A 28 -9.91 20.94 0.13
C GLY A 28 -8.55 21.63 0.29
N VAL A 29 -7.71 21.57 -0.74
CA VAL A 29 -6.42 22.31 -0.76
C VAL A 29 -6.67 23.80 -0.96
N ILE A 30 -7.52 24.16 -1.92
CA ILE A 30 -7.87 25.55 -2.23
C ILE A 30 -8.55 26.22 -1.03
N SER A 31 -9.48 25.54 -0.36
CA SER A 31 -10.19 26.06 0.81
C SER A 31 -9.24 26.38 1.96
N LYS A 32 -8.23 25.53 2.17
CA LYS A 32 -7.20 25.71 3.19
C LYS A 32 -6.23 26.84 2.83
N LEU A 33 -5.85 26.97 1.55
CA LEU A 33 -4.96 28.04 1.09
C LEU A 33 -5.64 29.42 1.11
N LEU A 34 -6.93 29.49 0.82
CA LEU A 34 -7.65 30.76 0.67
C LEU A 34 -8.21 31.31 2.00
N ASN A 35 -8.10 30.59 3.13
CA ASN A 35 -8.71 30.98 4.41
C ASN A 35 -10.13 31.52 4.22
N LEU A 36 -11.05 30.61 3.83
CA LEU A 36 -12.43 30.91 3.42
C LEU A 36 -13.24 31.85 4.34
N SER A 37 -12.80 32.07 5.60
CA SER A 37 -13.46 32.94 6.57
C SER A 37 -13.41 34.44 6.25
N ASN A 38 -12.47 34.92 5.41
CA ASN A 38 -12.27 36.36 5.15
C ASN A 38 -12.52 36.79 3.70
N ILE A 39 -13.27 36.00 2.95
CA ILE A 39 -13.46 36.24 1.51
C ILE A 39 -14.57 37.29 1.27
N SER A 40 -14.21 38.41 0.63
CA SER A 40 -15.16 39.43 0.17
C SER A 40 -14.93 39.81 -1.30
N GLY A 41 -15.98 40.29 -1.97
CA GLY A 41 -15.91 40.77 -3.35
C GLY A 41 -15.64 39.68 -4.40
N PHE A 42 -14.73 39.95 -5.35
CA PHE A 42 -14.44 39.10 -6.52
C PHE A 42 -13.99 37.67 -6.17
N GLN A 43 -13.34 37.49 -5.01
CA GLN A 43 -12.89 36.18 -4.55
C GLN A 43 -14.06 35.23 -4.24
N SER A 44 -15.22 35.73 -3.79
CA SER A 44 -16.39 34.89 -3.51
C SER A 44 -17.00 34.31 -4.80
N LEU A 45 -16.95 35.07 -5.89
CA LEU A 45 -17.39 34.61 -7.22
C LEU A 45 -16.49 33.51 -7.76
N ILE A 46 -15.17 33.63 -7.60
CA ILE A 46 -14.21 32.59 -7.99
C ILE A 46 -14.46 31.31 -7.20
N VAL A 47 -14.61 31.42 -5.88
CA VAL A 47 -14.92 30.29 -4.99
C VAL A 47 -16.24 29.64 -5.41
N GLY A 48 -17.29 30.43 -5.68
CA GLY A 48 -18.58 29.93 -6.16
C GLY A 48 -18.48 29.19 -7.51
N PHE A 49 -17.69 29.71 -8.45
CA PHE A 49 -17.45 29.05 -9.74
C PHE A 49 -16.75 27.69 -9.56
N PHE A 50 -15.69 27.62 -8.74
CA PHE A 50 -14.98 26.36 -8.47
C PHE A 50 -15.85 25.36 -7.71
N ALA A 51 -16.70 25.82 -6.79
CA ALA A 51 -17.66 24.95 -6.10
C ALA A 51 -18.67 24.34 -7.09
N LEU A 52 -19.21 25.14 -8.01
CA LEU A 52 -20.14 24.68 -9.04
C LEU A 52 -19.47 23.72 -10.03
N LEU A 53 -18.23 24.01 -10.45
CA LEU A 53 -17.45 23.11 -11.29
C LEU A 53 -17.20 21.76 -10.59
N THR A 54 -16.86 21.80 -9.29
CA THR A 54 -16.67 20.61 -8.46
C THR A 54 -17.94 19.78 -8.40
N LEU A 55 -19.11 20.41 -8.20
CA LEU A 55 -20.41 19.75 -8.20
C LEU A 55 -20.71 19.06 -9.54
N ILE A 56 -20.49 19.76 -10.66
CA ILE A 56 -20.71 19.21 -12.01
C ILE A 56 -19.83 17.97 -12.24
N LEU A 57 -18.56 18.04 -11.86
CA LEU A 57 -17.62 16.92 -12.00
C LEU A 57 -18.02 15.72 -11.13
N ILE A 58 -18.51 15.96 -9.91
CA ILE A 58 -19.03 14.91 -9.02
C ILE A 58 -20.23 14.23 -9.67
N ILE A 59 -21.21 14.98 -10.17
CA ILE A 59 -22.42 14.44 -10.81
C ILE A 59 -22.04 13.65 -12.07
N ALA A 60 -21.17 14.21 -12.92
CA ALA A 60 -20.69 13.54 -14.13
C ALA A 60 -19.95 12.24 -13.78
N GLY A 61 -19.06 12.28 -12.80
CA GLY A 61 -18.34 11.12 -12.30
C GLY A 61 -19.27 10.04 -11.74
N TYR A 62 -20.34 10.44 -11.06
CA TYR A 62 -21.37 9.53 -10.54
C TYR A 62 -22.11 8.78 -11.65
N VAL A 63 -22.59 9.49 -12.68
CA VAL A 63 -23.25 8.89 -13.84
C VAL A 63 -22.33 7.91 -14.57
N ILE A 64 -21.06 8.28 -14.76
CA ILE A 64 -20.05 7.42 -15.39
C ILE A 64 -19.81 6.15 -14.56
N SER A 65 -19.73 6.27 -13.23
CA SER A 65 -19.54 5.14 -12.32
C SER A 65 -20.72 4.15 -12.36
N ILE A 66 -21.97 4.65 -12.37
CA ILE A 66 -23.18 3.82 -12.50
C ILE A 66 -23.14 2.99 -13.80
N ARG A 67 -22.81 3.63 -14.91
CA ARG A 67 -22.68 2.95 -16.20
C ARG A 67 -21.56 1.90 -16.17
N GLY A 68 -20.44 2.22 -15.52
CA GLY A 68 -19.35 1.28 -15.29
C GLY A 68 -19.80 0.05 -14.50
N CYS A 69 -20.60 0.24 -13.45
CA CYS A 69 -21.17 -0.82 -12.63
C CYS A 69 -22.10 -1.74 -13.45
N GLY A 70 -22.97 -1.18 -14.28
CA GLY A 70 -23.84 -1.93 -15.21
C GLY A 70 -23.04 -2.83 -16.17
N ILE A 71 -21.98 -2.28 -16.78
CA ILE A 71 -21.11 -3.06 -17.68
C ILE A 71 -20.38 -4.16 -16.92
N GLN A 72 -19.87 -3.86 -15.72
CA GLN A 72 -19.13 -4.82 -14.90
C GLN A 72 -20.02 -5.97 -14.41
N ALA A 73 -21.27 -5.69 -14.05
CA ALA A 73 -22.27 -6.72 -13.72
C ALA A 73 -22.50 -7.66 -14.92
N LYS A 74 -22.65 -7.09 -16.13
CA LYS A 74 -22.79 -7.87 -17.37
C LYS A 74 -21.58 -8.77 -17.65
N ILE A 75 -20.36 -8.27 -17.44
CA ILE A 75 -19.12 -9.05 -17.59
C ILE A 75 -19.07 -10.22 -16.59
N LYS A 76 -19.61 -10.04 -15.38
CA LYS A 76 -19.74 -11.11 -14.38
C LYS A 76 -20.90 -12.08 -14.63
N GLY A 77 -21.72 -11.87 -15.67
CA GLY A 77 -22.88 -12.72 -15.99
C GLY A 77 -24.19 -12.31 -15.30
N TYR A 78 -24.25 -11.11 -14.73
CA TYR A 78 -25.48 -10.56 -14.15
C TYR A 78 -26.19 -9.62 -15.14
N PRO A 79 -27.52 -9.41 -15.00
CA PRO A 79 -28.21 -8.40 -15.81
C PRO A 79 -27.61 -7.00 -15.61
N PHE A 80 -27.58 -6.20 -16.68
CA PHE A 80 -27.05 -4.83 -16.64
C PHE A 80 -27.73 -3.96 -15.57
N PHE A 81 -29.05 -4.12 -15.42
CA PHE A 81 -29.85 -3.39 -14.43
C PHE A 81 -29.38 -3.63 -12.98
N VAL A 82 -28.96 -4.84 -12.63
CA VAL A 82 -28.40 -5.14 -11.29
C VAL A 82 -27.19 -4.27 -11.01
N GLY A 83 -26.30 -4.12 -12.00
CA GLY A 83 -25.14 -3.25 -11.87
C GLY A 83 -25.51 -1.77 -11.78
N VAL A 84 -26.57 -1.32 -12.47
CA VAL A 84 -27.06 0.07 -12.35
C VAL A 84 -27.61 0.35 -10.96
N VAL A 85 -28.44 -0.55 -10.41
CA VAL A 85 -28.97 -0.44 -9.04
C VAL A 85 -27.85 -0.40 -8.01
N LEU A 86 -26.84 -1.27 -8.16
CA LEU A 86 -25.65 -1.21 -7.31
C LEU A 86 -24.87 0.11 -7.51
N GLY A 87 -24.74 0.61 -8.74
CA GLY A 87 -24.14 1.91 -8.99
C GLY A 87 -24.86 3.06 -8.28
N LEU A 88 -26.20 3.01 -8.19
CA LEU A 88 -27.02 4.00 -7.48
C LEU A 88 -26.82 3.97 -5.96
N LEU A 89 -26.30 2.88 -5.41
CA LEU A 89 -25.86 2.80 -4.01
C LEU A 89 -24.43 3.32 -3.82
N SER A 90 -23.87 4.00 -4.81
CA SER A 90 -22.55 4.65 -4.78
C SER A 90 -21.44 3.67 -4.34
N PHE A 91 -20.55 4.12 -3.45
CA PHE A 91 -19.42 3.36 -2.92
C PHE A 91 -19.79 2.00 -2.32
N LEU A 92 -20.94 1.91 -1.64
CA LEU A 92 -21.41 0.67 -1.04
C LEU A 92 -21.78 -0.35 -2.12
N GLY A 93 -22.54 0.07 -3.13
CA GLY A 93 -22.91 -0.83 -4.21
C GLY A 93 -21.74 -1.20 -5.13
N ILE A 94 -20.74 -0.32 -5.32
CA ILE A 94 -19.46 -0.69 -5.94
C ILE A 94 -18.79 -1.81 -5.13
N SER A 95 -18.78 -1.69 -3.80
CA SER A 95 -18.17 -2.68 -2.92
C SER A 95 -18.86 -4.04 -3.01
N ILE A 96 -20.20 -4.06 -2.98
CA ILE A 96 -20.97 -5.29 -3.24
C ILE A 96 -20.67 -5.85 -4.63
N LEU A 97 -20.66 -5.00 -5.66
CA LEU A 97 -20.40 -5.41 -7.03
C LEU A 97 -19.01 -6.04 -7.19
N VAL A 98 -17.99 -5.51 -6.52
CA VAL A 98 -16.62 -6.06 -6.52
C VAL A 98 -16.59 -7.44 -5.86
N LEU A 99 -17.34 -7.63 -4.77
CA LEU A 99 -17.46 -8.89 -4.02
C LEU A 99 -18.22 -10.00 -4.76
N LEU A 100 -19.20 -9.65 -5.60
CA LEU A 100 -20.00 -10.62 -6.35
C LEU A 100 -19.13 -11.61 -7.14
N HIS A 101 -19.44 -12.90 -7.00
CA HIS A 101 -18.73 -13.96 -7.73
C HIS A 101 -19.20 -13.97 -9.20
N PRO A 102 -18.31 -14.12 -10.19
CA PRO A 102 -18.73 -14.29 -11.58
C PRO A 102 -19.54 -15.59 -11.76
N LYS A 103 -20.60 -15.58 -12.57
CA LYS A 103 -21.33 -16.82 -12.92
C LYS A 103 -20.45 -17.75 -13.77
N GLU A 104 -20.65 -19.06 -13.69
CA GLU A 104 -19.82 -20.07 -14.37
C GLU A 104 -19.64 -19.81 -15.87
N ASN A 105 -20.70 -19.39 -16.57
CA ASN A 105 -20.68 -19.09 -18.00
C ASN A 105 -20.30 -17.64 -18.32
N SER A 106 -19.70 -16.92 -17.36
CA SER A 106 -19.35 -15.52 -17.56
C SER A 106 -18.19 -15.37 -18.57
N PRO A 107 -18.19 -14.29 -19.37
CA PRO A 107 -17.07 -13.95 -20.25
C PRO A 107 -15.71 -13.91 -19.51
N LEU A 108 -15.72 -13.51 -18.25
CA LEU A 108 -14.54 -13.45 -17.41
C LEU A 108 -13.91 -14.84 -17.21
N LEU A 109 -14.69 -15.82 -16.74
CA LEU A 109 -14.18 -17.17 -16.47
C LEU A 109 -13.73 -17.89 -17.76
N ASN A 110 -14.42 -17.66 -18.88
CA ASN A 110 -14.03 -18.23 -20.16
C ASN A 110 -12.67 -17.71 -20.64
N SER A 111 -12.35 -16.43 -20.39
CA SER A 111 -11.04 -15.88 -20.75
C SER A 111 -9.88 -16.46 -19.93
N VAL A 112 -10.12 -16.78 -18.65
CA VAL A 112 -9.10 -17.36 -17.78
C VAL A 112 -8.70 -18.77 -18.26
N ARG A 113 -9.69 -19.58 -18.64
CA ARG A 113 -9.47 -20.99 -19.06
C ARG A 113 -8.56 -21.13 -20.28
N MET A 114 -8.33 -20.07 -21.04
CA MET A 114 -7.54 -20.09 -22.28
C MET A 114 -6.08 -19.62 -22.09
N SER A 115 -5.66 -19.24 -20.87
CA SER A 115 -4.32 -18.67 -20.64
C SER A 115 -3.44 -19.59 -19.79
N ASP A 116 -2.26 -19.91 -20.31
CA ASP A 116 -1.22 -20.71 -19.63
C ASP A 116 -0.45 -19.92 -18.55
N ASN A 117 -0.57 -18.58 -18.56
CA ASN A 117 0.11 -17.70 -17.63
C ASN A 117 -0.89 -17.05 -16.66
N PRO A 118 -0.92 -17.48 -15.38
CA PRO A 118 -1.93 -17.02 -14.44
C PRO A 118 -1.81 -15.53 -14.11
N PHE A 119 -0.64 -14.90 -14.30
CA PHE A 119 -0.44 -13.46 -14.08
C PHE A 119 -1.13 -12.58 -15.13
N GLN A 120 -1.35 -13.09 -16.35
CA GLN A 120 -2.07 -12.34 -17.40
C GLN A 120 -3.54 -12.14 -17.02
N ASN A 121 -4.11 -13.08 -16.26
CA ASN A 121 -5.52 -13.08 -15.87
C ASN A 121 -5.81 -12.21 -14.65
N ILE A 122 -4.81 -11.94 -13.81
CA ILE A 122 -4.96 -11.01 -12.69
C ILE A 122 -5.44 -9.66 -13.24
N ASN A 123 -6.22 -8.90 -12.47
CA ASN A 123 -6.59 -7.53 -12.83
C ASN A 123 -6.24 -6.56 -11.68
N LEU A 124 -5.16 -5.77 -11.84
CA LEU A 124 -4.69 -4.88 -10.77
C LEU A 124 -5.69 -3.77 -10.47
N LEU A 125 -6.40 -3.29 -11.49
CA LEU A 125 -7.44 -2.27 -11.31
C LEU A 125 -8.59 -2.81 -10.45
N ARG A 126 -8.89 -4.10 -10.59
CA ARG A 126 -9.86 -4.78 -9.74
C ARG A 126 -9.36 -4.85 -8.29
N TRP A 127 -8.07 -5.07 -8.08
CA TRP A 127 -7.45 -5.13 -6.75
C TRP A 127 -7.45 -3.77 -6.07
N PHE A 128 -7.14 -2.68 -6.78
CA PHE A 128 -7.26 -1.33 -6.23
C PHE A 128 -8.70 -1.00 -5.84
N LEU A 129 -9.68 -1.36 -6.68
CA LEU A 129 -11.09 -1.21 -6.32
C LEU A 129 -11.46 -2.04 -5.10
N ALA A 130 -10.94 -3.26 -4.97
CA ALA A 130 -11.21 -4.10 -3.81
C ALA A 130 -10.61 -3.56 -2.52
N LEU A 131 -9.39 -3.01 -2.56
CA LEU A 131 -8.77 -2.35 -1.41
C LEU A 131 -9.58 -1.11 -0.99
N TYR A 132 -10.04 -0.33 -1.96
CA TYR A 132 -10.92 0.80 -1.71
C TYR A 132 -12.25 0.36 -1.07
N SER A 133 -12.87 -0.69 -1.63
CA SER A 133 -14.10 -1.26 -1.12
C SER A 133 -13.95 -1.88 0.27
N SER A 134 -12.82 -2.54 0.58
CA SER A 134 -12.58 -3.12 1.90
C SER A 134 -12.51 -2.04 2.97
N ALA A 135 -11.92 -0.87 2.68
CA ALA A 135 -11.85 0.25 3.60
C ALA A 135 -13.24 0.83 3.92
N ILE A 136 -14.11 0.94 2.92
CA ILE A 136 -15.50 1.40 3.11
C ILE A 136 -16.29 0.39 3.94
N ILE A 137 -16.17 -0.90 3.62
CA ILE A 137 -16.87 -1.96 4.35
C ILE A 137 -16.40 -2.02 5.81
N SER A 138 -15.10 -1.93 6.07
CA SER A 138 -14.57 -1.94 7.44
C SER A 138 -15.06 -0.74 8.24
N ALA A 139 -15.03 0.47 7.66
CA ALA A 139 -15.52 1.68 8.32
C ALA A 139 -17.02 1.57 8.67
N LEU A 140 -17.86 1.16 7.71
CA LEU A 140 -19.30 0.99 7.94
C LEU A 140 -19.60 -0.15 8.93
N GLY A 141 -18.85 -1.25 8.86
CA GLY A 141 -19.00 -2.38 9.78
C GLY A 141 -18.73 -2.00 11.22
N ILE A 142 -17.69 -1.21 11.46
CA ILE A 142 -17.34 -0.71 12.80
C ILE A 142 -18.41 0.24 13.33
N LEU A 143 -18.88 1.18 12.50
CA LEU A 143 -19.99 2.08 12.87
C LEU A 143 -21.27 1.32 13.22
N PHE A 144 -21.58 0.26 12.45
CA PHE A 144 -22.78 -0.55 12.67
C PHE A 144 -22.68 -1.41 13.94
N ILE A 145 -21.55 -2.09 14.16
CA ILE A 145 -21.30 -2.91 15.35
C ILE A 145 -21.31 -2.04 16.60
N GLY A 146 -20.61 -0.88 16.57
CA GLY A 146 -20.57 0.06 17.68
C GLY A 146 -21.97 0.51 18.09
N LYS A 147 -22.84 0.81 17.11
CA LYS A 147 -24.22 1.23 17.35
C LYS A 147 -25.13 0.11 17.85
N ILE A 148 -25.01 -1.12 17.34
CA ILE A 148 -25.90 -2.23 17.75
C ILE A 148 -25.61 -2.67 19.18
N PHE A 149 -24.34 -2.84 19.50
CA PHE A 149 -23.95 -3.39 20.79
C PHE A 149 -23.86 -2.32 21.87
N ASN A 150 -24.23 -1.07 21.54
CA ASN A 150 -24.14 0.10 22.42
C ASN A 150 -22.79 0.11 23.16
N ILE A 151 -21.73 -0.24 22.43
CA ILE A 151 -20.38 -0.37 22.99
C ILE A 151 -19.83 1.04 23.00
N ASP A 152 -20.35 1.85 23.93
CA ASP A 152 -19.79 3.14 24.30
C ASP A 152 -18.30 2.93 24.65
N PHE A 153 -17.90 1.77 25.17
CA PHE A 153 -16.48 1.42 25.37
C PHE A 153 -15.61 1.40 24.10
N LEU A 154 -16.15 1.04 22.93
CA LEU A 154 -15.41 1.08 21.66
C LEU A 154 -15.48 2.45 21.03
N LEU A 155 -16.49 3.28 21.30
CA LEU A 155 -16.67 4.63 20.76
C LEU A 155 -16.19 5.76 21.70
N ASP A 156 -15.91 5.46 22.98
CA ASP A 156 -15.36 6.37 23.99
C ASP A 156 -13.84 6.16 24.14
N LYS A 157 -13.31 4.96 23.86
CA LYS A 157 -11.85 4.72 23.73
C LYS A 157 -11.33 4.92 22.31
N VAL A 158 -12.16 4.70 21.29
CA VAL A 158 -12.00 5.39 20.01
C VAL A 158 -12.40 6.81 20.32
N ASN A 159 -11.46 7.61 20.81
CA ASN A 159 -11.65 9.05 20.85
C ASN A 159 -12.27 9.42 19.48
N PRO A 160 -13.43 10.09 19.38
CA PRO A 160 -14.02 10.43 18.08
C PRO A 160 -13.05 11.24 17.20
N ASP A 161 -12.03 11.84 17.83
CA ASP A 161 -10.90 12.50 17.18
C ASP A 161 -9.76 11.55 16.76
N GLN A 162 -9.68 10.33 17.31
CA GLN A 162 -8.65 9.31 17.07
C GLN A 162 -9.22 7.88 17.18
N PRO A 163 -9.95 7.39 16.16
CA PRO A 163 -10.29 5.97 16.08
C PRO A 163 -9.02 5.13 16.17
N ASP A 164 -9.13 3.96 16.80
CA ASP A 164 -8.05 2.97 16.84
C ASP A 164 -7.82 2.45 15.41
N TYR A 165 -7.08 3.27 14.64
CA TYR A 165 -6.86 3.13 13.20
C TYR A 165 -6.26 1.76 12.89
N ASN A 166 -5.58 1.16 13.87
CA ASN A 166 -4.98 -0.17 13.78
C ASN A 166 -6.03 -1.26 13.58
N LEU A 167 -7.15 -1.24 14.31
CA LEU A 167 -8.20 -2.25 14.19
C LEU A 167 -8.96 -2.12 12.85
N VAL A 168 -9.33 -0.89 12.46
CA VAL A 168 -9.98 -0.62 11.17
C VAL A 168 -9.09 -1.08 10.02
N THR A 169 -7.80 -0.74 10.08
CA THR A 169 -6.81 -1.10 9.06
C THR A 169 -6.61 -2.61 9.02
N PHE A 170 -6.51 -3.28 10.17
CA PHE A 170 -6.38 -4.73 10.24
C PHE A 170 -7.59 -5.45 9.62
N ILE A 171 -8.82 -5.06 9.96
CA ILE A 171 -10.04 -5.64 9.38
C ILE A 171 -10.10 -5.39 7.87
N CYS A 172 -9.81 -4.14 7.44
CA CYS A 172 -9.73 -3.79 6.02
C CYS A 172 -8.75 -4.71 5.27
N LEU A 173 -7.57 -4.94 5.83
CA LEU A 173 -6.54 -5.80 5.25
C LEU A 173 -6.98 -7.26 5.19
N LEU A 174 -7.62 -7.80 6.24
CA LEU A 174 -8.14 -9.17 6.21
C LEU A 174 -9.17 -9.36 5.09
N ILE A 175 -10.10 -8.41 4.95
CA ILE A 175 -11.10 -8.43 3.87
C ILE A 175 -10.40 -8.36 2.50
N PHE A 176 -9.42 -7.47 2.36
CA PHE A 176 -8.64 -7.33 1.13
C PHE A 176 -7.87 -8.61 0.78
N ILE A 177 -7.20 -9.22 1.74
CA ILE A 177 -6.42 -10.46 1.56
C ILE A 177 -7.34 -11.61 1.15
N PHE A 178 -8.45 -11.79 1.85
CA PHE A 178 -9.46 -12.79 1.50
C PHE A 178 -9.91 -12.63 0.03
N TRP A 179 -10.11 -11.38 -0.38
CA TRP A 179 -10.51 -11.06 -1.74
C TRP A 179 -9.39 -11.33 -2.77
N VAL A 180 -8.13 -11.02 -2.45
CA VAL A 180 -6.98 -11.36 -3.29
C VAL A 180 -6.91 -12.87 -3.49
N PHE A 181 -7.03 -13.68 -2.43
CA PHE A 181 -7.04 -15.14 -2.55
C PHE A 181 -8.20 -15.66 -3.42
N LYS A 182 -9.40 -15.08 -3.27
CA LYS A 182 -10.55 -15.40 -4.12
C LYS A 182 -10.26 -15.09 -5.60
N ASP A 183 -9.69 -13.93 -5.90
CA ASP A 183 -9.36 -13.53 -7.27
C ASP A 183 -8.22 -14.39 -7.86
N LEU A 184 -7.22 -14.75 -7.06
CA LEU A 184 -6.15 -15.66 -7.46
C LEU A 184 -6.69 -17.04 -7.84
N LYS A 185 -7.62 -17.60 -7.03
CA LYS A 185 -8.30 -18.86 -7.36
C LYS A 185 -9.06 -18.75 -8.68
N ILE A 186 -9.76 -17.63 -8.92
CA ILE A 186 -10.44 -17.37 -10.19
C ILE A 186 -9.44 -17.29 -11.35
N CYS A 187 -8.24 -16.75 -11.13
CA CYS A 187 -7.18 -16.62 -12.15
C CYS A 187 -6.42 -17.92 -12.43
N GLY A 188 -6.76 -19.03 -11.74
CA GLY A 188 -6.12 -20.34 -11.93
C GLY A 188 -4.90 -20.59 -11.03
N PHE A 189 -4.66 -19.76 -10.00
CA PHE A 189 -3.63 -20.08 -9.01
C PHE A 189 -4.09 -21.24 -8.13
N ASN A 190 -3.32 -22.33 -8.15
CA ASN A 190 -3.41 -23.43 -7.19
C ASN A 190 -2.41 -23.25 -6.04
N LEU A 191 -2.47 -24.12 -5.02
CA LEU A 191 -1.54 -24.10 -3.88
C LEU A 191 -0.07 -24.26 -4.33
N GLN A 192 0.20 -25.09 -5.34
CA GLN A 192 1.55 -25.23 -5.92
C GLN A 192 2.07 -23.91 -6.50
N SER A 193 1.20 -23.12 -7.15
CA SER A 193 1.57 -21.81 -7.69
C SER A 193 1.98 -20.82 -6.60
N ILE A 194 1.37 -20.90 -5.42
CA ILE A 194 1.78 -20.10 -4.26
C ILE A 194 3.17 -20.54 -3.78
N ASN A 195 3.44 -21.85 -3.74
CA ASN A 195 4.78 -22.36 -3.42
C ASN A 195 5.84 -21.87 -4.40
N TYR A 196 5.52 -21.75 -5.69
CA TYR A 196 6.42 -21.17 -6.69
C TYR A 196 6.68 -19.68 -6.47
N ILE A 197 5.70 -18.93 -5.98
CA ILE A 197 5.87 -17.51 -5.61
C ILE A 197 6.79 -17.38 -4.39
N LEU A 198 6.54 -18.18 -3.34
CA LEU A 198 7.31 -18.17 -2.09
C LEU A 198 8.75 -18.65 -2.31
N GLY A 199 8.94 -19.66 -3.16
CA GLY A 199 10.25 -20.14 -3.59
C GLY A 199 11.07 -20.81 -2.50
N PHE A 200 10.43 -21.47 -1.52
CA PHE A 200 11.12 -22.14 -0.40
C PHE A 200 12.26 -23.07 -0.84
N GLN A 201 12.11 -23.73 -1.99
CA GLN A 201 13.11 -24.65 -2.57
C GLN A 201 14.41 -23.97 -3.05
N ASN A 202 14.45 -22.64 -3.09
CA ASN A 202 15.63 -21.87 -3.48
C ASN A 202 16.32 -21.17 -2.31
N LEU A 203 15.77 -21.31 -1.10
CA LEU A 203 16.36 -20.67 0.07
C LEU A 203 17.68 -21.36 0.42
N ARG A 204 18.79 -20.64 0.29
CA ARG A 204 20.13 -21.12 0.67
C ARG A 204 20.60 -20.43 1.94
N HIS A 205 21.50 -21.06 2.66
CA HIS A 205 22.14 -20.44 3.85
C HIS A 205 22.77 -19.07 3.52
N GLN A 206 23.37 -18.92 2.34
CA GLN A 206 23.97 -17.65 1.92
C GLN A 206 22.95 -16.51 1.78
N ASP A 207 21.68 -16.84 1.51
CA ASP A 207 20.62 -15.85 1.35
C ASP A 207 20.20 -15.25 2.72
N PHE A 208 20.36 -16.00 3.82
CA PHE A 208 20.19 -15.46 5.18
C PHE A 208 21.30 -14.46 5.54
N ASN A 209 22.56 -14.79 5.22
CA ASN A 209 23.66 -13.86 5.44
C ASN A 209 23.47 -12.59 4.60
N LEU A 210 22.98 -12.73 3.36
CA LEU A 210 22.63 -11.60 2.52
C LEU A 210 21.51 -10.75 3.15
N ALA A 211 20.46 -11.38 3.66
CA ALA A 211 19.36 -10.70 4.35
C ALA A 211 19.87 -9.88 5.53
N LEU A 212 20.69 -10.47 6.39
CA LEU A 212 21.27 -9.81 7.57
C LEU A 212 22.15 -8.62 7.18
N VAL A 213 23.04 -8.79 6.21
CA VAL A 213 23.94 -7.71 5.78
C VAL A 213 23.14 -6.56 5.16
N VAL A 214 22.17 -6.86 4.29
CA VAL A 214 21.36 -5.82 3.65
C VAL A 214 20.45 -5.12 4.66
N SER A 215 19.81 -5.85 5.58
CA SER A 215 18.97 -5.24 6.61
C SER A 215 19.78 -4.34 7.54
N PHE A 216 20.99 -4.76 7.93
CA PHE A 216 21.88 -3.95 8.76
C PHE A 216 22.29 -2.64 8.06
N PHE A 217 22.78 -2.71 6.82
CA PHE A 217 23.16 -1.50 6.08
C PHE A 217 21.95 -0.62 5.76
N TYR A 218 20.78 -1.19 5.48
CA TYR A 218 19.56 -0.42 5.26
C TYR A 218 19.09 0.27 6.56
N PHE A 219 19.18 -0.39 7.71
CA PHE A 219 18.90 0.22 9.01
C PHE A 219 19.82 1.42 9.28
N LEU A 220 21.13 1.30 9.02
CA LEU A 220 22.06 2.42 9.11
C LEU A 220 21.71 3.55 8.14
N PHE A 221 21.30 3.20 6.92
CA PHE A 221 20.88 4.15 5.89
C PHE A 221 19.60 4.90 6.28
N ALA A 222 18.71 4.28 7.04
CA ALA A 222 17.48 4.91 7.52
C ALA A 222 17.74 6.12 8.46
N GLY A 223 18.98 6.34 8.90
CA GLY A 223 19.40 7.59 9.54
C GLY A 223 19.03 8.85 8.74
N TRP A 224 18.87 8.75 7.42
CA TRP A 224 18.36 9.85 6.58
C TRP A 224 17.01 10.40 7.07
N VAL A 225 16.13 9.58 7.66
CA VAL A 225 14.85 10.04 8.23
C VAL A 225 15.10 11.11 9.30
N ARG A 226 16.03 10.85 10.21
CA ARG A 226 16.40 11.77 11.30
C ARG A 226 16.98 13.07 10.77
N ILE A 227 17.83 12.99 9.75
CA ILE A 227 18.44 14.17 9.12
C ILE A 227 17.38 15.03 8.43
N ILE A 228 16.47 14.41 7.68
CA ILE A 228 15.37 15.11 7.01
C ILE A 228 14.50 15.81 8.04
N PHE A 229 14.11 15.11 9.12
CA PHE A 229 13.31 15.71 10.19
C PHE A 229 14.03 16.85 10.92
N TYR A 230 15.33 16.69 11.20
CA TYR A 230 16.13 17.74 11.80
C TYR A 230 16.11 19.00 10.95
N TYR A 231 16.44 18.90 9.65
CA TYR A 231 16.43 20.08 8.78
C TYR A 231 15.01 20.64 8.58
N LEU A 232 13.99 19.78 8.44
CA LEU A 232 12.61 20.24 8.36
C LEU A 232 12.15 20.97 9.63
N SER A 233 12.69 20.62 10.81
CA SER A 233 12.34 21.30 12.06
C SER A 233 12.75 22.77 12.07
N TRP A 234 13.78 23.15 11.32
CA TRP A 234 14.22 24.54 11.20
C TRP A 234 13.33 25.36 10.27
N TYR A 235 12.81 24.75 9.20
CA TYR A 235 11.98 25.45 8.20
C TYR A 235 10.47 25.38 8.52
N PHE A 236 10.02 24.28 9.11
CA PHE A 236 8.62 23.99 9.41
C PHE A 236 8.47 23.41 10.84
N PRO A 237 8.84 24.17 11.88
CA PRO A 237 8.85 23.69 13.27
C PRO A 237 7.50 23.16 13.71
N ASN A 238 6.41 23.88 13.46
CA ASN A 238 5.05 23.46 13.83
C ASN A 238 4.61 22.16 13.14
N TYR A 239 5.04 21.93 11.90
CA TYR A 239 4.72 20.70 11.18
C TYR A 239 5.43 19.50 11.83
N ILE A 240 6.71 19.66 12.15
CA ILE A 240 7.48 18.61 12.83
C ILE A 240 6.99 18.39 14.25
N GLU A 241 6.73 19.45 15.01
CA GLU A 241 6.17 19.36 16.36
C GLU A 241 4.83 18.62 16.36
N ASN A 242 3.95 18.89 15.40
CA ASN A 242 2.70 18.13 15.25
C ASN A 242 2.97 16.66 14.95
N ILE A 243 3.94 16.32 14.10
CA ILE A 243 4.28 14.92 13.82
C ILE A 243 4.91 14.22 15.03
N LEU A 244 5.77 14.92 15.79
CA LEU A 244 6.41 14.36 16.98
C LEU A 244 5.41 14.17 18.13
N ASN A 245 4.41 15.06 18.23
CA ASN A 245 3.37 15.03 19.26
C ASN A 245 2.08 14.34 18.82
N GLU A 246 2.00 13.85 17.57
CA GLU A 246 0.93 12.94 17.16
C GLU A 246 0.93 11.76 18.14
N PRO A 247 -0.22 11.43 18.76
CA PRO A 247 -0.28 10.41 19.80
C PRO A 247 -0.01 9.04 19.19
N SER A 248 1.26 8.71 19.14
CA SER A 248 1.81 7.40 18.87
C SER A 248 1.94 6.61 20.18
N GLN A 249 0.99 6.80 21.12
CA GLN A 249 1.01 6.21 22.46
C GLN A 249 1.04 4.66 22.44
N ASP A 250 0.71 4.04 21.31
CA ASP A 250 0.78 2.59 21.14
C ASP A 250 2.22 2.06 20.97
N LEU A 251 3.10 2.80 20.29
CA LEU A 251 4.48 2.35 20.01
C LEU A 251 5.33 2.22 21.28
N VAL A 252 5.00 2.98 22.32
CA VAL A 252 5.75 3.03 23.57
C VAL A 252 5.17 2.08 24.62
N SER A 253 3.84 1.92 24.66
CA SER A 253 3.17 1.10 25.69
C SER A 253 3.34 -0.41 25.47
N ASN A 254 3.40 -0.88 24.21
CA ASN A 254 3.71 -2.28 23.89
C ASN A 254 4.42 -2.44 22.52
N PRO A 255 5.71 -2.08 22.42
CA PRO A 255 6.47 -2.13 21.16
C PRO A 255 6.52 -3.54 20.57
N PHE A 256 6.53 -4.58 21.41
CA PHE A 256 6.57 -5.97 20.96
C PHE A 256 5.26 -6.43 20.33
N LEU A 257 4.11 -6.08 20.93
CA LEU A 257 2.82 -6.43 20.36
C LEU A 257 2.58 -5.71 19.03
N ASN A 258 2.98 -4.43 18.94
CA ASN A 258 2.92 -3.68 17.69
C ASN A 258 3.82 -4.26 16.61
N PHE A 259 5.04 -4.67 16.96
CA PHE A 259 5.92 -5.38 16.03
C PHE A 259 5.29 -6.68 15.51
N ILE A 260 4.68 -7.47 16.39
CA ILE A 260 4.05 -8.73 15.99
C ILE A 260 2.88 -8.47 15.03
N ILE A 261 2.00 -7.50 15.33
CA ILE A 261 0.81 -7.26 14.51
C ILE A 261 1.17 -6.51 13.22
N GLN A 262 1.91 -5.41 13.32
CA GLN A 262 2.22 -4.54 12.19
C GLN A 262 3.32 -5.13 11.31
N ASP A 263 4.48 -5.46 11.89
CA ASP A 263 5.65 -5.86 11.10
C ASP A 263 5.62 -7.34 10.72
N LEU A 264 5.31 -8.23 11.68
CA LEU A 264 5.33 -9.67 11.38
C LEU A 264 4.13 -10.12 10.54
N ILE A 265 2.94 -9.58 10.80
CA ILE A 265 1.71 -10.03 10.13
C ILE A 265 1.36 -9.10 8.97
N ILE A 266 0.99 -7.85 9.24
CA ILE A 266 0.43 -6.93 8.23
C ILE A 266 1.42 -6.62 7.12
N ASN A 267 2.61 -6.10 7.46
CA ASN A 267 3.61 -5.66 6.50
C ASN A 267 4.10 -6.83 5.64
N ASN A 268 4.41 -7.98 6.25
CA ASN A 268 4.85 -9.16 5.51
C ASN A 268 3.78 -9.71 4.55
N LEU A 269 2.50 -9.67 4.92
CA LEU A 269 1.41 -10.05 4.01
C LEU A 269 1.31 -9.08 2.83
N LEU A 270 1.40 -7.78 3.10
CA LEU A 270 1.40 -6.75 2.05
C LEU A 270 2.60 -6.88 1.12
N ILE A 271 3.81 -7.10 1.65
CA ILE A 271 5.04 -7.34 0.89
C ILE A 271 4.89 -8.59 0.02
N SER A 272 4.30 -9.65 0.55
CA SER A 272 4.07 -10.89 -0.19
C SER A 272 3.12 -10.69 -1.38
N ILE A 273 2.02 -9.94 -1.19
CA ILE A 273 1.11 -9.58 -2.28
C ILE A 273 1.82 -8.67 -3.29
N TYR A 274 2.55 -7.68 -2.79
CA TYR A 274 3.20 -6.69 -3.61
C TYR A 274 4.33 -7.28 -4.46
N LEU A 275 5.34 -7.89 -3.86
CA LEU A 275 6.47 -8.49 -4.58
C LEU A 275 6.06 -9.77 -5.32
N GLY A 276 5.31 -10.62 -4.63
CA GLY A 276 4.94 -11.93 -5.13
C GLY A 276 3.95 -11.89 -6.29
N LEU A 277 3.05 -10.90 -6.32
CA LEU A 277 1.97 -10.86 -7.30
C LEU A 277 2.02 -9.60 -8.16
N ILE A 278 1.96 -8.42 -7.53
CA ILE A 278 1.88 -7.14 -8.27
C ILE A 278 3.15 -6.91 -9.08
N ALA A 279 4.32 -7.07 -8.46
CA ALA A 279 5.59 -6.81 -9.11
C ALA A 279 5.87 -7.79 -10.25
N GLN A 280 5.64 -9.09 -10.03
CA GLN A 280 5.78 -10.09 -11.09
C GLN A 280 4.86 -9.82 -12.26
N LYS A 281 3.62 -9.41 -12.00
CA LYS A 281 2.68 -9.09 -13.07
C LYS A 281 3.10 -7.87 -13.89
N ILE A 282 3.48 -6.77 -13.23
CA ILE A 282 3.89 -5.55 -13.92
C ILE A 282 5.17 -5.83 -14.73
N ALA A 283 6.12 -6.58 -14.15
CA ALA A 283 7.33 -7.03 -14.84
C ALA A 283 7.03 -7.94 -16.03
N ASN A 284 6.10 -8.88 -15.92
CA ASN A 284 5.67 -9.74 -17.02
C ASN A 284 5.06 -8.93 -18.18
N LYS A 285 4.37 -7.82 -17.88
CA LYS A 285 3.72 -6.98 -18.88
C LYS A 285 4.65 -5.98 -19.55
N PHE A 286 5.51 -5.31 -18.78
CA PHE A 286 6.32 -4.19 -19.26
C PHE A 286 7.82 -4.50 -19.37
N GLY A 287 8.22 -5.73 -19.06
CA GLY A 287 9.61 -6.14 -18.91
C GLY A 287 10.12 -5.88 -17.49
N ILE A 288 11.14 -6.62 -17.06
CA ILE A 288 11.60 -6.63 -15.67
C ILE A 288 12.16 -5.29 -15.20
N ILE A 289 12.89 -4.57 -16.05
CA ILE A 289 13.46 -3.26 -15.72
C ILE A 289 12.35 -2.23 -15.47
N LYS A 290 11.49 -2.02 -16.47
CA LYS A 290 10.35 -1.08 -16.35
C LYS A 290 9.39 -1.53 -15.25
N GLY A 291 9.18 -2.84 -15.11
CA GLY A 291 8.37 -3.42 -14.07
C GLY A 291 8.84 -3.02 -12.68
N THR A 292 10.13 -3.21 -12.39
CA THR A 292 10.76 -2.83 -11.12
C THR A 292 10.57 -1.35 -10.81
N LEU A 293 10.83 -0.47 -11.78
CA LEU A 293 10.70 0.98 -11.58
C LEU A 293 9.24 1.39 -11.36
N ILE A 294 8.32 0.89 -12.18
CA ILE A 294 6.89 1.17 -12.05
C ILE A 294 6.38 0.67 -10.70
N THR A 295 6.78 -0.52 -10.27
CA THR A 295 6.34 -1.08 -8.98
C THR A 295 6.82 -0.22 -7.83
N SER A 296 8.10 0.13 -7.80
CA SER A 296 8.65 0.97 -6.72
C SER A 296 7.96 2.32 -6.66
N LEU A 297 7.68 2.95 -7.81
CA LEU A 297 6.97 4.23 -7.87
C LEU A 297 5.48 4.13 -7.53
N LEU A 298 4.83 3.00 -7.81
CA LEU A 298 3.40 2.82 -7.52
C LEU A 298 3.07 2.95 -6.04
N PHE A 299 4.04 2.71 -5.16
CA PHE A 299 3.88 2.80 -3.71
C PHE A 299 4.13 4.21 -3.14
N LEU A 300 4.65 5.14 -3.96
CA LEU A 300 4.92 6.52 -3.58
C LEU A 300 3.68 7.23 -2.95
N PRO A 301 2.44 7.09 -3.49
CA PRO A 301 1.22 7.68 -2.90
C PRO A 301 0.93 7.22 -1.48
N ILE A 302 1.25 5.96 -1.16
CA ILE A 302 1.05 5.38 0.17
C ILE A 302 2.10 5.92 1.14
N LEU A 303 3.32 6.15 0.64
CA LEU A 303 4.43 6.63 1.45
C LEU A 303 4.41 8.15 1.68
N PHE A 304 3.71 8.93 0.85
CA PHE A 304 3.64 10.40 0.97
C PHE A 304 3.04 10.91 2.29
N SER A 305 2.29 10.08 3.02
CA SER A 305 1.84 10.42 4.37
C SER A 305 2.99 10.54 5.36
N SER A 306 4.16 9.97 5.04
CA SER A 306 5.37 10.07 5.84
C SER A 306 6.45 10.89 5.10
N PRO A 307 7.13 11.83 5.77
CA PRO A 307 8.30 12.51 5.22
C PRO A 307 9.48 11.55 4.93
N SER A 308 9.40 10.28 5.36
CA SER A 308 10.37 9.22 5.04
C SER A 308 10.16 8.54 3.67
N TYR A 309 9.28 9.06 2.81
CA TYR A 309 8.87 8.38 1.57
C TYR A 309 10.04 7.99 0.65
N ILE A 310 11.07 8.82 0.53
CA ILE A 310 12.26 8.53 -0.30
C ILE A 310 12.98 7.26 0.17
N ILE A 311 13.09 7.09 1.49
CA ILE A 311 13.78 5.95 2.09
C ILE A 311 12.94 4.69 1.91
N GLY A 312 11.60 4.80 2.07
CA GLY A 312 10.67 3.72 1.74
C GLY A 312 10.76 3.25 0.29
N LEU A 313 10.94 4.17 -0.68
CA LEU A 313 11.17 3.79 -2.09
C LEU A 313 12.44 2.97 -2.27
N ILE A 314 13.53 3.40 -1.64
CA ILE A 314 14.82 2.68 -1.69
C ILE A 314 14.65 1.30 -1.05
N GLY A 315 13.96 1.19 0.08
CA GLY A 315 13.63 -0.08 0.72
C GLY A 315 12.87 -1.02 -0.21
N LEU A 316 11.77 -0.57 -0.80
CA LEU A 316 10.98 -1.37 -1.75
C LEU A 316 11.77 -1.79 -2.98
N LEU A 317 12.64 -0.92 -3.51
CA LEU A 317 13.56 -1.27 -4.58
C LEU A 317 14.50 -2.40 -4.14
N LEU A 318 15.15 -2.28 -2.98
CA LEU A 318 16.04 -3.31 -2.44
C LEU A 318 15.33 -4.65 -2.28
N LEU A 319 14.14 -4.67 -1.68
CA LEU A 319 13.34 -5.89 -1.52
C LEU A 319 13.00 -6.53 -2.87
N THR A 320 12.65 -5.71 -3.88
CA THR A 320 12.34 -6.20 -5.23
C THR A 320 13.58 -6.81 -5.90
N LEU A 321 14.73 -6.15 -5.80
CA LEU A 321 16.00 -6.66 -6.33
C LEU A 321 16.42 -7.96 -5.65
N LEU A 322 16.25 -8.05 -4.32
CA LEU A 322 16.52 -9.24 -3.53
C LEU A 322 15.60 -10.39 -3.92
N TYR A 323 14.32 -10.12 -4.14
CA TYR A 323 13.38 -11.12 -4.61
C TYR A 323 13.80 -11.70 -5.97
N TYR A 324 14.19 -10.83 -6.91
CA TYR A 324 14.62 -11.28 -8.24
C TYR A 324 15.95 -12.01 -8.23
N LYS A 325 16.89 -11.61 -7.36
CA LYS A 325 18.18 -12.26 -7.20
C LYS A 325 18.07 -13.65 -6.57
N THR A 326 17.32 -13.75 -5.47
CA THR A 326 17.23 -14.98 -4.66
C THR A 326 16.14 -15.92 -5.14
N LYS A 327 15.18 -15.41 -5.92
CA LYS A 327 14.00 -16.13 -6.40
C LYS A 327 13.15 -16.72 -5.27
N THR A 328 13.18 -16.10 -4.09
CA THR A 328 12.36 -16.47 -2.93
C THR A 328 11.87 -15.22 -2.21
N LEU A 329 10.60 -15.23 -1.80
CA LEU A 329 10.01 -14.14 -0.99
C LEU A 329 10.48 -14.17 0.46
N MET A 330 11.04 -15.29 0.93
CA MET A 330 11.48 -15.42 2.30
C MET A 330 12.58 -14.42 2.64
N VAL A 331 13.45 -14.09 1.68
CA VAL A 331 14.55 -13.13 1.91
C VAL A 331 14.03 -11.71 2.14
N PRO A 332 13.18 -11.13 1.27
CA PRO A 332 12.49 -9.87 1.57
C PRO A 332 11.74 -9.86 2.91
N ILE A 333 11.00 -10.92 3.23
CA ILE A 333 10.27 -11.05 4.49
C ILE A 333 11.23 -11.01 5.69
N LEU A 334 12.31 -11.80 5.64
CA LEU A 334 13.33 -11.80 6.70
C LEU A 334 13.98 -10.44 6.87
N ILE A 335 14.23 -9.70 5.79
CA ILE A 335 14.83 -8.36 5.85
C ILE A 335 13.91 -7.41 6.61
N GLU A 336 12.62 -7.41 6.31
CA GLU A 336 11.64 -6.53 6.96
C GLU A 336 11.49 -6.86 8.45
N ILE A 337 11.46 -8.15 8.79
CA ILE A 337 11.51 -8.61 10.19
C ILE A 337 12.77 -8.10 10.89
N LEU A 338 13.95 -8.27 10.28
CA LEU A 338 15.22 -7.84 10.85
C LEU A 338 15.31 -6.32 11.00
N ILE A 339 14.80 -5.57 10.03
CA ILE A 339 14.73 -4.11 10.09
C ILE A 339 13.86 -3.67 11.27
N GLY A 340 12.67 -4.25 11.43
CA GLY A 340 11.80 -3.95 12.57
C GLY A 340 12.47 -4.28 13.91
N LEU A 341 13.15 -5.42 14.01
CA LEU A 341 13.94 -5.77 15.21
C LEU A 341 15.07 -4.77 15.49
N PHE A 342 15.80 -4.32 14.47
CA PHE A 342 16.81 -3.27 14.62
C PHE A 342 16.19 -1.96 15.08
N PHE A 343 15.03 -1.57 14.56
CA PHE A 343 14.35 -0.35 15.00
C PHE A 343 13.86 -0.42 16.45
N ILE A 344 13.33 -1.57 16.90
CA ILE A 344 12.87 -1.74 18.28
C ILE A 344 14.05 -1.72 19.26
N THR A 345 15.11 -2.47 18.95
CA THR A 345 16.30 -2.48 19.80
C THR A 345 16.98 -1.10 19.84
N TYR A 346 16.98 -0.39 18.72
CA TYR A 346 17.49 0.97 18.65
C TYR A 346 16.60 1.97 19.40
N SER A 347 15.28 1.90 19.26
CA SER A 347 14.37 2.83 19.92
C SER A 347 14.42 2.74 21.44
N GLN A 348 14.73 1.55 21.98
CA GLN A 348 14.93 1.32 23.41
C GLN A 348 16.28 1.82 23.95
N SER A 349 17.28 2.03 23.09
CA SER A 349 18.64 2.42 23.50
C SER A 349 19.02 3.83 23.07
N ASP A 350 18.32 4.42 22.09
CA ASP A 350 18.62 5.73 21.56
C ASP A 350 18.00 6.85 22.43
N PRO A 351 18.81 7.78 22.96
CA PRO A 351 18.33 8.89 23.79
C PRO A 351 17.23 9.73 23.13
N VAL A 352 17.33 9.96 21.82
CA VAL A 352 16.32 10.71 21.07
C VAL A 352 15.02 9.94 21.03
N SER A 353 15.02 8.65 20.69
CA SER A 353 13.81 7.82 20.69
C SER A 353 13.17 7.68 22.08
N ILE A 354 13.97 7.52 23.13
CA ILE A 354 13.48 7.49 24.52
C ILE A 354 12.85 8.84 24.91
N TYR A 355 13.43 9.95 24.45
CA TYR A 355 12.86 11.27 24.68
C TYR A 355 11.57 11.49 23.92
N LEU A 356 11.52 11.08 22.64
CA LEU A 356 10.35 11.15 21.79
C LEU A 356 9.18 10.29 22.29
N ALA A 357 9.45 9.32 23.16
CA ALA A 357 8.40 8.54 23.82
C ALA A 357 7.62 9.33 24.89
N LYS A 358 8.09 10.52 25.28
CA LYS A 358 7.39 11.41 26.20
C LYS A 358 6.41 12.29 25.42
N SER A 359 5.21 12.49 25.95
CA SER A 359 4.22 13.42 25.36
C SER A 359 4.66 14.89 25.50
N ASN A 360 4.32 15.72 24.52
CA ASN A 360 4.56 17.18 24.48
C ASN A 360 6.04 17.57 24.36
N ILE A 361 6.69 17.07 23.30
CA ILE A 361 8.05 17.44 22.92
C ILE A 361 8.04 18.85 22.32
N LEU A 362 8.84 19.75 22.89
CA LEU A 362 9.11 21.06 22.29
C LEU A 362 10.15 20.92 21.17
N ILE A 363 9.98 21.70 20.11
CA ILE A 363 10.86 21.63 18.93
C ILE A 363 12.32 21.98 19.24
N ASP A 364 12.55 22.95 20.13
CA ASP A 364 13.89 23.38 20.55
C ASP A 364 14.64 22.27 21.31
N GLU A 365 13.92 21.45 22.07
CA GLU A 365 14.48 20.31 22.80
C GLU A 365 14.84 19.18 21.84
N TYR A 366 13.95 18.90 20.89
CA TYR A 366 14.21 17.95 19.81
C TYR A 366 15.48 18.32 19.03
N GLN A 367 15.62 19.59 18.63
CA GLN A 367 16.77 20.07 17.88
C GLN A 367 18.08 19.87 18.65
N LYS A 368 18.15 20.29 19.92
CA LYS A 368 19.35 20.11 20.77
C LYS A 368 19.74 18.64 20.94
N LEU A 369 18.75 17.78 21.13
CA LEU A 369 18.97 16.34 21.30
C LEU A 369 19.52 15.71 20.01
N VAL A 370 18.93 16.02 18.86
CA VAL A 370 19.37 15.49 17.57
C VAL A 370 20.72 16.07 17.14
N GLU A 371 20.99 17.35 17.42
CA GLU A 371 22.26 18.02 17.14
C GLU A 371 23.44 17.26 17.75
N SER A 372 23.31 16.81 19.01
CA SER A 372 24.35 16.01 19.69
C SER A 372 24.66 14.67 19.00
N GLN A 373 23.72 14.13 18.21
CA GLN A 373 23.82 12.84 17.54
C GLN A 373 23.99 12.92 16.02
N ILE A 374 23.99 14.13 15.46
CA ILE A 374 23.97 14.32 14.01
C ILE A 374 25.26 13.80 13.37
N GLY A 375 26.40 13.96 14.05
CA GLY A 375 27.70 13.44 13.58
C GLY A 375 27.71 11.92 13.47
N ILE A 376 27.18 11.21 14.47
CA ILE A 376 27.05 9.74 14.44
C ILE A 376 26.07 9.32 13.35
N THR A 377 24.98 10.06 13.17
CA THR A 377 23.98 9.77 12.12
C THR A 377 24.58 9.91 10.73
N TRP A 378 25.34 10.97 10.46
CA TRP A 378 26.07 11.16 9.22
C TRP A 378 27.10 10.05 8.98
N LEU A 379 27.83 9.64 10.01
CA LEU A 379 28.79 8.54 9.91
C LEU A 379 28.09 7.23 9.47
N ARG A 380 26.95 6.89 10.08
CA ARG A 380 26.15 5.72 9.70
C ARG A 380 25.70 5.78 8.24
N ILE A 381 25.26 6.94 7.78
CA ILE A 381 24.84 7.18 6.40
C ILE A 381 26.03 7.07 5.44
N ALA A 382 27.17 7.67 5.78
CA ALA A 382 28.37 7.65 4.95
C ALA A 382 28.90 6.23 4.76
N ILE A 383 28.81 5.38 5.80
CA ILE A 383 29.20 3.96 5.73
C ILE A 383 28.20 3.14 4.90
N SER A 384 26.89 3.36 5.08
CA SER A 384 25.86 2.54 4.43
C SER A 384 25.57 2.94 2.98
N THR A 385 25.67 4.22 2.63
CA THR A 385 25.29 4.71 1.31
C THR A 385 26.08 4.05 0.17
N PRO A 386 27.43 3.95 0.22
CA PRO A 386 28.19 3.26 -0.83
C PRO A 386 27.80 1.80 -0.99
N PHE A 387 27.52 1.11 0.12
CA PHE A 387 27.07 -0.29 0.10
C PHE A 387 25.72 -0.43 -0.59
N ILE A 388 24.73 0.39 -0.22
CA ILE A 388 23.38 0.37 -0.82
C ILE A 388 23.44 0.70 -2.31
N ILE A 389 24.20 1.73 -2.70
CA ILE A 389 24.38 2.11 -4.11
C ILE A 389 25.03 0.96 -4.90
N TYR A 390 26.13 0.40 -4.39
CA TYR A 390 26.80 -0.72 -5.04
C TYR A 390 25.90 -1.97 -5.14
N PHE A 391 25.12 -2.25 -4.08
CA PHE A 391 24.16 -3.34 -4.09
C PHE A 391 23.10 -3.15 -5.18
N ILE A 392 22.49 -1.96 -5.27
CA ILE A 392 21.50 -1.65 -6.30
C ILE A 392 22.13 -1.80 -7.69
N TYR A 393 23.27 -1.17 -7.91
CA TYR A 393 23.98 -1.22 -9.20
C TYR A 393 24.29 -2.65 -9.64
N LYS A 394 24.84 -3.48 -8.75
CA LYS A 394 25.26 -4.85 -9.07
C LYS A 394 24.11 -5.82 -9.27
N ASN A 395 22.98 -5.60 -8.58
CA ASN A 395 21.84 -6.52 -8.58
C ASN A 395 20.64 -6.02 -9.40
N PHE A 396 20.79 -4.90 -10.10
CA PHE A 396 19.76 -4.38 -10.98
C PHE A 396 19.42 -5.42 -12.07
N PRO A 397 18.12 -5.66 -12.35
CA PRO A 397 17.73 -6.77 -13.21
C PRO A 397 18.15 -6.54 -14.67
N LYS A 398 18.56 -7.62 -15.34
CA LYS A 398 18.86 -7.60 -16.77
C LYS A 398 17.58 -7.78 -17.58
N GLN A 399 17.49 -7.18 -18.77
CA GLN A 399 16.26 -7.17 -19.60
C GLN A 399 15.62 -8.56 -19.82
N ASN A 400 16.44 -9.60 -19.98
CA ASN A 400 15.99 -10.97 -20.28
C ASN A 400 16.01 -11.90 -19.06
N GLN A 401 16.09 -11.36 -17.84
CA GLN A 401 16.07 -12.17 -16.63
C GLN A 401 14.69 -12.81 -16.42
N VAL A 402 14.68 -14.13 -16.18
CA VAL A 402 13.46 -14.89 -15.89
C VAL A 402 12.91 -14.49 -14.51
N LEU A 403 11.62 -14.22 -14.43
CA LEU A 403 10.96 -13.86 -13.17
C LEU A 403 10.97 -15.03 -12.18
N PRO A 404 10.99 -14.75 -10.86
CA PRO A 404 11.05 -15.79 -9.82
C PRO A 404 10.03 -16.91 -9.98
N TYR A 405 8.75 -16.59 -10.22
CA TYR A 405 7.71 -17.62 -10.37
C TYR A 405 8.03 -18.62 -11.49
N PHE A 406 8.37 -18.13 -12.69
CA PHE A 406 8.64 -19.00 -13.84
C PHE A 406 9.91 -19.81 -13.65
N ALA A 407 10.94 -19.22 -13.03
CA ALA A 407 12.15 -19.94 -12.67
C ALA A 407 11.89 -21.07 -11.67
N ASN A 408 10.99 -20.85 -10.71
CA ASN A 408 10.66 -21.83 -9.67
C ASN A 408 9.76 -22.94 -10.21
N LYS A 409 8.80 -22.59 -11.06
CA LYS A 409 7.95 -23.55 -11.76
C LYS A 409 8.78 -24.51 -12.63
N ALA A 410 9.67 -23.97 -13.46
CA ALA A 410 10.54 -24.78 -14.33
C ALA A 410 11.47 -25.70 -13.51
N LYS A 411 11.97 -25.24 -12.36
CA LYS A 411 12.77 -26.07 -11.45
C LYS A 411 11.96 -27.22 -10.84
N ALA A 412 10.72 -26.96 -10.44
CA ALA A 412 9.84 -27.98 -9.88
C ALA A 412 9.46 -29.05 -10.92
N GLU A 413 9.18 -28.62 -12.16
CA GLU A 413 8.95 -29.49 -13.32
C GLU A 413 10.14 -30.42 -13.58
N ASN A 414 11.36 -29.88 -13.61
CA ASN A 414 12.57 -30.67 -13.84
C ASN A 414 12.87 -31.67 -12.71
N ASN A 415 12.41 -31.41 -11.50
CA ASN A 415 12.62 -32.27 -10.33
C ASN A 415 11.54 -33.35 -10.17
N GLY A 416 10.55 -33.44 -11.08
CA GLY A 416 9.48 -34.44 -11.01
C GLY A 416 8.47 -34.23 -9.86
N ASN A 417 8.39 -33.02 -9.31
CA ASN A 417 7.56 -32.69 -8.14
C ASN A 417 6.15 -32.18 -8.48
N LEU A 418 5.58 -32.58 -9.63
CA LEU A 418 4.27 -32.09 -10.11
C LEU A 418 3.10 -33.01 -9.76
#